data_AF-X0XDU1-F1
#
_entry.id   AF-X0XDU1-F1
#
_cell.length_a   1.000
_cell.length_b   1.000
_cell.length_c   1.000
_cell.angle_alpha   90.00
_cell.angle_beta   90.00
_cell.angle_gamma   90.00
#
_symmetry.space_group_name_H-M   'P 1'
#
loop_
_entity.id
_entity.type
_entity.pdbx_description
1 polymer ?
#
loop_
_entity_poly.entity_id
_entity_poly.type
_entity_poly.pdbx_seq_one_letter_code
_entity_poly.pdbx_strand_id
1 'polypeptide(L)'
;AQPLRNKYDFDLYLSIVNLMQHNAKLILGLGELEHLIGQARDIHFASRPRALGHLRQAVRQARSLVEEREKVYADLVRVWEKSRLPKGLSTAKKAFVHRRDRGPHFANRTADMRYLIIDEELLDLEGWADSLEALANDYETLLEC
;
A
#
# COMPACT_ATOMS: atom_id res chain seq x y z
N ALA A 1 38.66 -6.63 -1.26
CA ALA A 1 37.46 -7.00 -0.48
C ALA A 1 37.00 -8.37 -0.93
N GLN A 2 36.75 -9.29 0.00
CA GLN A 2 36.25 -10.63 -0.34
C GLN A 2 34.77 -10.52 -0.76
N PRO A 3 34.32 -11.18 -1.84
CA PRO A 3 32.92 -11.10 -2.26
C PRO A 3 32.01 -11.66 -1.15
N LEU A 4 30.95 -10.92 -0.83
CA LEU A 4 29.98 -11.31 0.21
C LEU A 4 29.29 -12.61 -0.23
N ARG A 5 29.54 -13.70 0.49
CA ARG A 5 28.85 -14.98 0.26
C ARG A 5 27.37 -14.79 0.64
N ASN A 6 26.46 -15.42 -0.12
CA ASN A 6 25.02 -15.39 0.13
C ASN A 6 24.36 -14.01 0.05
N LYS A 7 24.83 -13.12 -0.86
CA LYS A 7 24.22 -11.78 -1.08
C LYS A 7 22.70 -11.82 -1.26
N TYR A 8 22.18 -12.86 -1.92
CA TYR A 8 20.74 -13.04 -2.12
C TYR A 8 19.95 -13.19 -0.81
N ASP A 9 20.50 -13.90 0.18
CA ASP A 9 19.83 -14.08 1.47
C ASP A 9 19.66 -12.74 2.19
N PHE A 10 20.66 -11.86 2.10
CA PHE A 10 20.55 -10.50 2.63
C PHE A 10 19.51 -9.66 1.89
N ASP A 11 19.45 -9.73 0.55
CA ASP A 11 18.39 -9.07 -0.23
C ASP A 11 17.00 -9.56 0.22
N LEU A 12 16.86 -10.87 0.46
CA LEU A 12 15.62 -11.49 0.94
C LEU A 12 15.23 -10.98 2.32
N TYR A 13 16.14 -11.03 3.30
CA TYR A 13 15.88 -10.54 4.66
C TYR A 13 15.56 -9.05 4.67
N LEU A 14 16.28 -8.24 3.88
CA LEU A 14 16.00 -6.82 3.74
C LEU A 14 14.59 -6.57 3.16
N SER A 15 14.15 -7.37 2.19
CA SER A 15 12.80 -7.25 1.64
C SER A 15 11.71 -7.51 2.70
N ILE A 16 11.95 -8.45 3.63
CA ILE A 16 11.04 -8.75 4.74
C ILE A 16 11.01 -7.59 5.75
N VAL A 17 12.18 -7.06 6.12
CA VAL A 17 12.29 -5.91 7.01
C VAL A 17 11.59 -4.69 6.42
N ASN A 18 11.76 -4.44 5.12
CA ASN A 18 11.10 -3.34 4.43
C ASN A 18 9.57 -3.49 4.44
N LEU A 19 9.05 -4.71 4.24
CA LEU A 19 7.62 -4.98 4.38
C LEU A 19 7.11 -4.73 5.80
N MET A 20 7.84 -5.16 6.82
CA MET A 20 7.47 -4.90 8.22
C MET A 20 7.48 -3.40 8.54
N GLN A 21 8.49 -2.68 8.07
CA GLN A 21 8.60 -1.24 8.23
C GLN A 21 7.47 -0.49 7.51
N HIS A 22 7.11 -0.92 6.31
CA HIS A 22 5.95 -0.40 5.57
C HIS A 22 4.66 -0.56 6.38
N ASN A 23 4.39 -1.76 6.90
CA ASN A 23 3.20 -1.99 7.73
C ASN A 23 3.14 -1.08 8.97
N ALA A 24 4.28 -0.85 9.63
CA ALA A 24 4.34 0.09 10.75
C ALA A 24 4.06 1.54 10.32
N LYS A 25 4.63 1.97 9.20
CA LYS A 25 4.39 3.31 8.64
C LYS A 25 2.95 3.49 8.17
N LEU A 26 2.33 2.45 7.60
CA LEU A 26 0.93 2.45 7.21
C LEU A 26 0.06 2.76 8.43
N ILE A 27 0.22 2.02 9.52
CA ILE A 27 -0.56 2.24 10.76
C ILE A 27 -0.38 3.67 11.28
N LEU A 28 0.86 4.17 11.33
CA LEU A 28 1.13 5.54 11.76
C LEU A 28 0.53 6.57 10.81
N GLY A 29 0.61 6.34 9.50
CA GLY A 29 0.06 7.20 8.46
C GLY A 29 -1.46 7.26 8.51
N LEU A 30 -2.14 6.15 8.80
CA LEU A 30 -3.58 6.13 9.05
C LEU A 30 -3.95 6.97 10.29
N GLY A 31 -3.12 6.92 11.34
CA GLY A 31 -3.28 7.80 12.51
C GLY A 31 -3.13 9.28 12.17
N GLU A 32 -2.17 9.64 11.32
CA GLU A 32 -1.99 11.01 10.85
C GLU A 32 -3.15 11.47 9.96
N LEU A 33 -3.70 10.59 9.11
CA LEU A 33 -4.90 10.89 8.32
C LEU A 33 -6.09 11.26 9.20
N GLU A 34 -6.36 10.45 10.23
CA GLU A 34 -7.41 10.72 11.21
C GLU A 34 -7.17 12.08 11.91
N HIS A 35 -5.91 12.35 12.28
CA HIS A 35 -5.55 13.62 12.92
C HIS A 35 -5.81 14.82 12.01
N LEU A 36 -5.41 14.77 10.74
CA LEU A 36 -5.62 15.83 9.76
C LEU A 36 -7.12 16.09 9.50
N ILE A 37 -7.92 15.05 9.40
CA ILE A 37 -9.38 15.18 9.26
C ILE A 37 -9.99 15.80 10.52
N GLY A 38 -9.54 15.37 11.70
CA GLY A 38 -9.94 15.97 12.97
C GLY A 38 -9.63 17.47 13.02
N GLN A 39 -8.42 17.87 12.62
CA GLN A 39 -8.02 19.28 12.53
C GLN A 39 -8.90 20.07 11.55
N ALA A 40 -9.20 19.49 10.38
CA ALA A 40 -10.08 20.12 9.39
C ALA A 40 -11.48 20.38 9.96
N ARG A 41 -12.05 19.39 10.66
CA ARG A 41 -13.34 19.51 11.35
C ARG A 41 -13.32 20.59 12.42
N ASP A 42 -12.31 20.57 13.29
CA ASP A 42 -12.26 21.45 14.46
C ASP A 42 -12.06 22.92 14.07
N ILE A 43 -11.28 23.20 13.00
CA ILE A 43 -11.06 24.57 12.51
C ILE A 43 -12.11 25.04 11.50
N HIS A 44 -13.02 24.18 11.05
CA HIS A 44 -14.00 24.45 9.99
C HIS A 44 -14.72 25.80 10.16
N PHE A 45 -15.30 26.04 11.34
CA PHE A 45 -16.06 27.26 11.62
C PHE A 45 -15.17 28.48 11.87
N ALA A 46 -13.92 28.28 12.30
CA ALA A 46 -12.99 29.35 12.57
C ALA A 46 -12.26 29.84 11.31
N SER A 47 -11.86 28.91 10.44
CA SER A 47 -11.18 29.21 9.18
C SER A 47 -11.39 28.09 8.17
N ARG A 48 -12.40 28.29 7.32
CA ARG A 48 -12.69 27.35 6.24
C ARG A 48 -11.51 27.13 5.28
N PRO A 49 -10.71 28.15 4.87
CA PRO A 49 -9.53 27.91 4.03
C PRO A 49 -8.47 27.03 4.70
N ARG A 50 -8.26 27.16 6.02
CA ARG A 50 -7.33 26.28 6.75
C ARG A 50 -7.85 24.86 6.84
N ALA A 51 -9.16 24.68 7.06
CA ALA A 51 -9.80 23.37 7.03
C ALA A 51 -9.60 22.67 5.67
N LEU A 52 -9.78 23.40 4.56
CA LEU A 52 -9.46 22.88 3.23
C LEU A 52 -7.98 22.47 3.11
N GLY A 53 -7.06 23.27 3.65
CA GLY A 53 -5.63 22.94 3.69
C GLY A 53 -5.34 21.59 4.36
N HIS A 54 -5.99 21.30 5.49
CA HIS A 54 -5.88 20.01 6.18
C HIS A 54 -6.47 18.86 5.37
N LEU A 55 -7.64 19.04 4.73
CA LEU A 55 -8.23 18.02 3.84
C LEU A 55 -7.28 17.70 2.67
N ARG A 56 -6.71 18.73 2.02
CA ARG A 56 -5.74 18.55 0.93
C ARG A 56 -4.47 17.84 1.40
N GLN A 57 -4.03 18.10 2.64
CA GLN A 57 -2.89 17.38 3.22
C GLN A 57 -3.22 15.91 3.48
N ALA A 58 -4.42 15.61 3.98
CA ALA A 58 -4.88 14.25 4.16
C ALA A 58 -4.96 13.48 2.82
N VAL A 59 -5.46 14.09 1.75
CA VAL A 59 -5.43 13.49 0.40
C VAL A 59 -4.01 13.11 0.00
N ARG A 60 -3.05 14.05 0.10
CA ARG A 60 -1.64 13.78 -0.24
C ARG A 60 -1.05 12.67 0.61
N GLN A 61 -1.36 12.64 1.91
CA GLN A 61 -0.89 11.59 2.81
C GLN A 61 -1.42 10.21 2.39
N ALA A 62 -2.71 10.10 2.06
CA ALA A 62 -3.28 8.82 1.62
C ALA A 62 -2.68 8.33 0.30
N ARG A 63 -2.48 9.23 -0.67
CA ARG A 63 -1.79 8.89 -1.93
C ARG A 63 -0.36 8.41 -1.67
N SER A 64 0.37 9.05 -0.75
CA SER A 64 1.73 8.64 -0.43
C SER A 64 1.82 7.23 0.18
N LEU A 65 0.81 6.82 0.96
CA LEU A 65 0.73 5.46 1.51
C LEU A 65 0.52 4.42 0.40
N VAL A 66 -0.36 4.72 -0.55
CA VAL A 66 -0.60 3.88 -1.74
C VAL A 66 0.69 3.72 -2.56
N GLU A 67 1.39 4.82 -2.83
CA GLU A 67 2.66 4.80 -3.56
C GLU A 67 3.75 4.00 -2.82
N GLU A 68 3.83 4.11 -1.49
CA GLU A 68 4.79 3.35 -0.69
C GLU A 68 4.51 1.84 -0.77
N ARG A 69 3.23 1.44 -0.69
CA ARG A 69 2.81 0.04 -0.86
C ARG A 69 3.22 -0.51 -2.22
N GLU A 70 2.96 0.21 -3.30
CA GLU A 70 3.31 -0.21 -4.65
C GLU A 70 4.83 -0.42 -4.81
N LYS A 71 5.61 0.51 -4.26
CA LYS A 71 7.08 0.41 -4.27
C LYS A 71 7.58 -0.80 -3.50
N VAL A 72 7.07 -1.02 -2.29
CA VAL A 72 7.46 -2.16 -1.43
C VAL A 72 7.06 -3.48 -2.09
N TYR A 73 5.87 -3.55 -2.69
CA TYR A 73 5.41 -4.72 -3.42
C TYR A 73 6.28 -5.03 -4.64
N ALA A 74 6.59 -4.01 -5.47
CA ALA A 74 7.47 -4.17 -6.62
C ALA A 74 8.87 -4.66 -6.20
N ASP A 75 9.41 -4.13 -5.10
CA ASP A 75 10.69 -4.56 -4.54
C ASP A 75 10.65 -6.01 -4.05
N LEU A 76 9.58 -6.43 -3.37
CA LEU A 76 9.36 -7.81 -2.94
C LEU A 76 9.35 -8.76 -4.15
N VAL A 77 8.52 -8.48 -5.16
CA VAL A 77 8.42 -9.30 -6.38
C VAL A 77 9.79 -9.41 -7.05
N ARG A 78 10.47 -8.27 -7.26
CA ARG A 78 11.80 -8.20 -7.88
C ARG A 78 12.85 -9.02 -7.15
N VAL A 79 12.84 -9.04 -5.81
CA VAL A 79 13.80 -9.84 -5.03
C VAL A 79 13.45 -11.31 -5.11
N TRP A 80 12.21 -11.67 -4.77
CA TRP A 80 11.84 -13.07 -4.58
C TRP A 80 11.81 -13.85 -5.90
N GLU A 81 11.34 -13.25 -6.99
CA GLU A 81 11.28 -13.90 -8.32
C GLU A 81 12.65 -14.19 -8.94
N LYS A 82 13.76 -13.73 -8.35
CA LYS A 82 15.11 -14.17 -8.74
C LYS A 82 15.31 -15.67 -8.52
N SER A 83 14.67 -16.25 -7.51
CA SER A 83 14.86 -17.67 -7.14
C SER A 83 13.59 -18.52 -7.24
N ARG A 84 12.47 -17.96 -7.73
CA ARG A 84 11.19 -18.69 -7.86
C ARG A 84 10.54 -18.43 -9.20
N LEU A 85 9.92 -19.47 -9.75
CA LEU A 85 8.99 -19.33 -10.88
C LEU A 85 7.61 -18.90 -10.36
N PRO A 86 6.81 -18.19 -11.17
CA PRO A 86 5.41 -17.90 -10.86
C PRO A 86 4.61 -19.17 -10.58
N LYS A 87 3.67 -19.11 -9.62
CA LYS A 87 2.79 -20.25 -9.35
C LYS A 87 1.82 -20.43 -10.51
N GLY A 88 1.65 -21.68 -10.95
CA GLY A 88 0.79 -21.97 -12.11
C GLY A 88 1.38 -21.54 -13.45
N LEU A 89 2.71 -21.34 -13.55
CA LEU A 89 3.36 -21.05 -14.82
C LEU A 89 3.15 -22.22 -15.81
N SER A 90 2.28 -22.02 -16.79
CA SER A 90 2.05 -22.95 -17.90
C SER A 90 3.16 -22.87 -18.94
N THR A 91 3.44 -23.98 -19.61
CA THR A 91 4.35 -24.05 -20.76
C THR A 91 3.60 -24.51 -22.00
N ALA A 92 4.17 -24.31 -23.19
CA ALA A 92 3.58 -24.79 -24.45
C ALA A 92 3.26 -26.30 -24.44
N LYS A 93 3.97 -27.09 -23.63
CA LYS A 93 3.81 -28.55 -23.53
C LYS A 93 2.90 -29.00 -22.38
N LYS A 94 2.66 -28.13 -21.40
CA LYS A 94 1.93 -28.51 -20.17
C LYS A 94 1.30 -27.31 -19.49
N ALA A 95 -0.01 -27.39 -19.30
CA ALA A 95 -0.77 -26.43 -18.51
C ALA A 95 -0.59 -26.71 -17.01
N PHE A 96 -0.35 -25.66 -16.24
CA PHE A 96 -0.35 -25.65 -14.80
C PHE A 96 -1.36 -24.60 -14.31
N VAL A 97 -2.12 -24.93 -13.27
CA VAL A 97 -3.13 -24.03 -12.70
C VAL A 97 -2.82 -23.82 -11.24
N HIS A 98 -2.86 -22.56 -10.79
CA HIS A 98 -2.90 -22.24 -9.37
C HIS A 98 -4.31 -22.46 -8.84
N ARG A 99 -4.48 -23.41 -7.93
CA ARG A 99 -5.75 -23.64 -7.22
C ARG A 99 -5.48 -23.68 -5.73
N ARG A 100 -6.35 -23.01 -4.97
CA ARG A 100 -6.29 -23.05 -3.51
C ARG A 100 -6.53 -24.49 -3.04
N ASP A 101 -5.57 -25.02 -2.30
CA ASP A 101 -5.71 -26.29 -1.61
C ASP A 101 -6.67 -26.14 -0.41
N ARG A 102 -7.19 -27.24 0.13
CA ARG A 102 -8.13 -27.24 1.28
C ARG A 102 -7.53 -26.60 2.53
N GLY A 103 -6.19 -26.55 2.63
CA GLY A 103 -5.48 -25.96 3.75
C GLY A 103 -5.56 -24.42 3.81
N PRO A 104 -5.62 -23.81 5.00
CA PRO A 104 -5.69 -22.36 5.18
C PRO A 104 -4.33 -21.65 4.99
N HIS A 105 -3.53 -22.06 4.01
CA HIS A 105 -2.22 -21.46 3.79
C HIS A 105 -2.36 -20.04 3.22
N PHE A 106 -1.87 -19.06 3.96
CA PHE A 106 -1.95 -17.64 3.60
C PHE A 106 -1.30 -17.34 2.24
N ALA A 107 -0.12 -17.91 1.98
CA ALA A 107 0.59 -17.77 0.71
C ALA A 107 -0.16 -18.40 -0.49
N ASN A 108 -1.24 -19.15 -0.28
CA ASN A 108 -2.04 -19.76 -1.34
C ASN A 108 -3.29 -18.93 -1.70
N ARG A 109 -3.49 -17.77 -1.05
CA ARG A 109 -4.62 -16.86 -1.32
C ARG A 109 -4.57 -16.29 -2.74
N THR A 110 -3.37 -15.95 -3.23
CA THR A 110 -3.14 -15.48 -4.59
C THR A 110 -2.06 -16.32 -5.28
N ALA A 111 -2.04 -16.32 -6.61
CA ALA A 111 -1.01 -17.01 -7.39
C ALA A 111 0.32 -16.25 -7.37
N ASP A 112 0.23 -14.92 -7.31
CA ASP A 112 1.35 -13.99 -7.19
C ASP A 112 1.76 -13.77 -5.71
N MET A 113 2.45 -12.67 -5.44
CA MET A 113 2.86 -12.29 -4.08
C MET A 113 1.88 -11.35 -3.39
N ARG A 114 0.74 -11.01 -4.01
CA ARG A 114 -0.23 -10.04 -3.45
C ARG A 114 -0.77 -10.48 -2.10
N TYR A 115 -0.75 -11.76 -1.77
CA TYR A 115 -1.08 -12.22 -0.43
C TYR A 115 -0.31 -11.46 0.68
N LEU A 116 0.87 -10.91 0.41
CA LEU A 116 1.64 -10.11 1.38
C LEU A 116 1.08 -8.70 1.64
N ILE A 117 0.29 -8.16 0.72
CA ILE A 117 -0.29 -6.81 0.78
C ILE A 117 -1.83 -6.83 0.66
N ILE A 118 -2.43 -8.01 0.57
CA ILE A 118 -3.87 -8.17 0.26
C ILE A 118 -4.76 -7.46 1.27
N ASP A 119 -4.36 -7.45 2.55
CA ASP A 119 -5.14 -6.80 3.59
C ASP A 119 -5.16 -5.26 3.37
N GLU A 120 -4.07 -4.68 2.86
CA GLU A 120 -4.00 -3.26 2.50
C GLU A 120 -4.75 -2.96 1.19
N GLU A 121 -4.75 -3.87 0.22
CA GLU A 121 -5.59 -3.73 -0.98
C GLU A 121 -7.09 -3.79 -0.64
N LEU A 122 -7.46 -4.58 0.37
CA LEU A 122 -8.85 -4.65 0.85
C LEU A 122 -9.28 -3.41 1.64
N LEU A 123 -8.35 -2.58 2.13
CA LEU A 123 -8.67 -1.29 2.75
C LEU A 123 -9.14 -0.25 1.73
N ASP A 124 -8.80 -0.43 0.44
CA ASP A 124 -9.16 0.49 -0.65
C ASP A 124 -8.78 1.96 -0.35
N LEU A 125 -7.51 2.18 0.01
CA LEU A 125 -7.00 3.53 0.30
C LEU A 125 -7.05 4.43 -0.93
N GLU A 126 -6.99 3.86 -2.12
CA GLU A 126 -7.18 4.55 -3.39
C GLU A 126 -8.59 5.14 -3.50
N GLY A 127 -9.63 4.32 -3.35
CA GLY A 127 -11.01 4.78 -3.38
C GLY A 127 -11.31 5.76 -2.24
N TRP A 128 -10.70 5.56 -1.07
CA TRP A 128 -10.79 6.51 0.04
C TRP A 128 -10.13 7.86 -0.29
N ALA A 129 -8.93 7.86 -0.88
CA ALA A 129 -8.24 9.08 -1.29
C ALA A 129 -9.02 9.84 -2.39
N ASP A 130 -9.59 9.12 -3.37
CA ASP A 130 -10.47 9.69 -4.39
C ASP A 130 -11.69 10.37 -3.75
N SER A 131 -12.33 9.70 -2.80
CA SER A 131 -13.51 10.22 -2.10
C SER A 131 -13.18 11.47 -1.28
N LEU A 132 -12.03 11.49 -0.61
CA LEU A 132 -11.59 12.64 0.17
C LEU A 132 -11.19 13.82 -0.74
N GLU A 133 -10.60 13.54 -1.90
CA GLU A 133 -10.27 14.55 -2.90
C GLU A 133 -11.51 15.20 -3.50
N ALA A 134 -12.53 14.39 -3.82
CA ALA A 134 -13.84 14.90 -4.23
C ALA A 134 -14.46 15.81 -3.16
N LEU A 135 -14.46 15.38 -1.89
CA LEU A 135 -14.93 16.21 -0.78
C LEU A 135 -14.17 17.53 -0.68
N ALA A 136 -12.84 17.52 -0.83
CA ALA A 136 -12.03 18.73 -0.78
C ALA A 136 -12.34 19.69 -1.95
N ASN A 137 -12.59 19.17 -3.15
CA ASN A 137 -12.99 19.96 -4.33
C ASN A 137 -14.36 20.62 -4.13
N ASP A 138 -15.34 19.86 -3.64
CA ASP A 138 -16.68 20.37 -3.35
C ASP A 138 -16.61 21.46 -2.27
N TYR A 139 -15.80 21.22 -1.24
CA TYR A 139 -15.57 22.16 -0.15
C TYR A 139 -14.90 23.46 -0.62
N GLU A 140 -13.97 23.38 -1.57
CA GLU A 140 -13.34 24.54 -2.20
C GLU A 140 -14.34 25.36 -3.03
N THR A 141 -15.22 24.68 -3.78
CA THR A 141 -16.29 25.37 -4.53
C THR A 141 -17.23 26.16 -3.62
N LEU A 142 -17.54 25.62 -2.44
CA LEU A 142 -18.35 26.30 -1.41
C LEU A 142 -17.65 27.49 -0.74
N LEU A 143 -16.32 27.63 -0.90
CA LEU A 143 -15.57 28.79 -0.42
C LEU A 143 -15.59 29.96 -1.40
N GLU A 144 -15.74 29.66 -2.69
CA GLU A 144 -15.74 30.66 -3.77
C GLU A 144 -17.12 31.31 -3.99
N CYS A 145 -18.19 30.70 -3.46
CA CYS A 145 -19.57 31.22 -3.47
C CYS A 145 -19.84 32.16 -2.28
#